data_AF-A0A4P5VJY8-F1
#
_entry.id   AF-A0A4P5VJY8-F1
#
_cell.length_a   1.000
_cell.length_b   1.000
_cell.length_c   1.000
_cell.angle_alpha   90.00
_cell.angle_beta   90.00
_cell.angle_gamma   90.00
#
_symmetry.space_group_name_H-M   'P 1'
#
loop_
_entity.id
_entity.type
_entity.pdbx_description
1 polymer ?
#
loop_
_entity_poly.entity_id
_entity_poly.type
_entity_poly.pdbx_seq_one_letter_code
_entity_poly.pdbx_strand_id
1 'polypeptide(L)' 'MGIRHLHVEQEELVRQALDAHRGGLDFADALHLLRSEGCGRFVTFDRSLAANATALVMRPPVELL' A
#
# COMPACT_ATOMS: atom_id res chain seq x y z
N MET A 1 -3.65 1.88 24.83
CA MET A 1 -4.41 0.64 25.10
C MET A 1 -4.12 -0.32 23.96
N GLY A 2 -3.68 -1.55 24.24
CA GLY A 2 -3.36 -2.57 23.22
C GLY A 2 -4.26 -3.81 23.36
N ILE A 3 -4.56 -4.47 22.25
CA ILE A 3 -5.34 -5.72 22.23
C ILE A 3 -4.40 -6.85 22.64
N ARG A 4 -4.71 -7.53 23.75
CA ARG A 4 -3.78 -8.49 24.42
C ARG A 4 -3.51 -9.79 23.65
N HIS A 5 -4.23 -10.05 22.55
CA HIS A 5 -4.04 -11.23 21.70
C HIS A 5 -4.21 -10.88 20.21
N LEU A 6 -3.64 -9.75 19.79
CA LEU A 6 -3.59 -9.37 18.38
C LEU A 6 -2.26 -9.83 17.79
N HIS A 7 -2.33 -10.64 16.75
CA HIS A 7 -1.17 -10.98 15.91
C HIS A 7 -1.33 -10.31 14.55
N VAL A 8 -0.27 -9.67 14.08
CA VAL A 8 -0.21 -9.12 12.72
C VAL A 8 0.32 -10.21 11.81
N GLU A 9 -0.52 -10.72 10.91
CA GLU A 9 -0.16 -11.88 10.07
C GLU A 9 1.08 -11.62 9.20
N GLN A 10 1.14 -10.46 8.55
CA GLN A 10 2.21 -10.08 7.61
C GLN A 10 2.89 -8.82 8.12
N GLU A 11 3.58 -8.94 9.26
CA GLU A 11 4.16 -7.80 9.98
C GLU A 11 5.07 -6.94 9.10
N GLU A 12 5.92 -7.55 8.27
CA GLU A 12 6.81 -6.80 7.37
C GLU A 12 6.03 -6.04 6.28
N LEU A 13 4.96 -6.62 5.73
CA LEU A 13 4.09 -5.93 4.78
C LEU A 13 3.40 -4.74 5.44
N VAL A 14 2.92 -4.92 6.67
CA VAL A 14 2.29 -3.83 7.45
C VAL A 14 3.32 -2.74 7.75
N ARG A 15 4.56 -3.10 8.06
CA ARG A 15 5.66 -2.15 8.26
C ARG A 15 5.94 -1.34 6.99
N GLN A 16 6.00 -1.99 5.84
CA GLN A 16 6.15 -1.32 4.54
C GLN A 16 4.96 -0.42 4.21
N ALA A 17 3.73 -0.84 4.53
CA ALA A 17 2.53 -0.02 4.34
C ALA A 17 2.56 1.23 5.22
N LEU A 18 3.07 1.14 6.45
CA LEU A 18 3.28 2.29 7.33
C LEU A 18 4.35 3.24 6.79
N ASP A 19 5.43 2.72 6.21
CA ASP A 19 6.48 3.54 5.60
C ASP A 19 5.98 4.27 4.34
N ALA A 20 5.21 3.58 3.48
CA ALA A 20 4.54 4.21 2.34
C ALA A 20 3.50 5.26 2.77
N HIS A 21 2.75 4.99 3.85
CA HIS A 21 1.80 5.94 4.42
C HIS A 21 2.50 7.21 4.93
N ARG A 22 3.64 7.06 5.62
CA ARG A 22 4.50 8.21 6.01
C ARG A 22 5.00 9.00 4.81
N GLY A 23 5.19 8.33 3.66
CA GLY A 23 5.55 8.94 2.39
C GLY A 23 4.39 9.64 1.66
N GLY A 24 3.16 9.58 2.17
CA GLY A 24 2.01 10.33 1.65
C GLY A 24 0.92 9.50 0.95
N LEU A 25 1.02 8.16 0.92
CA LEU A 25 -0.10 7.30 0.54
C LEU A 25 -1.15 7.24 1.66
N ASP A 26 -2.42 6.98 1.33
CA ASP A 26 -3.35 6.51 2.37
C ASP A 26 -2.91 5.11 2.86
N PHE A 27 -3.12 4.82 4.15
CA PHE A 27 -2.66 3.55 4.72
C PHE A 27 -3.40 2.35 4.12
N ALA A 28 -4.71 2.47 3.85
CA ALA A 28 -5.48 1.40 3.24
C ALA A 28 -5.02 1.14 1.80
N ASP A 29 -4.73 2.21 1.05
CA ASP A 29 -4.18 2.10 -0.29
C ASP A 29 -2.80 1.44 -0.32
N ALA A 30 -1.90 1.85 0.59
CA ALA A 30 -0.58 1.25 0.72
C ALA A 30 -0.67 -0.25 1.05
N LEU A 31 -1.56 -0.61 1.98
CA LEU A 31 -1.79 -2.01 2.34
C LEU A 31 -2.35 -2.81 1.17
N HIS A 32 -3.36 -2.29 0.46
CA HIS A 32 -3.94 -2.95 -0.70
C HIS A 32 -2.92 -3.15 -1.82
N LEU A 33 -2.11 -2.12 -2.09
CA LEU A 33 -1.08 -2.15 -3.11
C LEU A 33 -0.01 -3.19 -2.81
N LEU A 34 0.54 -3.18 -1.60
CA LEU A 34 1.57 -4.16 -1.19
C LEU A 34 1.01 -5.59 -1.17
N ARG A 35 -0.26 -5.78 -0.82
CA ARG A 35 -0.94 -7.08 -0.89
C ARG A 35 -1.12 -7.61 -2.31
N SER A 36 -1.02 -6.75 -3.32
CA SER A 36 -1.07 -7.13 -4.74
C SER A 36 0.31 -7.47 -5.31
N GLU A 37 1.33 -7.63 -4.47
CA GLU A 37 2.63 -8.15 -4.88
C GLU A 37 2.46 -9.46 -5.68
N GLY A 38 3.13 -9.52 -6.84
CA GLY A 38 2.99 -10.63 -7.80
C GLY A 38 2.00 -10.35 -8.94
N CYS A 39 1.15 -9.33 -8.84
CA CYS A 39 0.39 -8.82 -9.98
C CYS A 39 1.28 -8.00 -10.92
N GLY A 40 0.97 -8.00 -12.22
CA GLY A 40 1.71 -7.20 -13.21
C GLY A 40 1.47 -5.68 -13.07
N ARG A 41 0.30 -5.30 -12.57
CA ARG A 41 -0.13 -3.91 -12.32
C ARG A 41 -1.29 -3.87 -11.33
N PHE A 42 -1.43 -2.75 -10.63
CA PHE A 42 -2.61 -2.42 -9.81
C PHE A 42 -3.40 -1.32 -10.51
N VAL A 43 -4.63 -1.60 -10.91
CA VAL A 43 -5.45 -0.63 -11.66
C VAL A 43 -6.41 0.06 -10.71
N THR A 44 -6.47 1.39 -10.75
CA THR A 44 -7.34 2.21 -9.90
C THR A 44 -8.07 3.28 -10.71
N PHE A 45 -9.20 3.75 -10.21
CA PHE A 45 -9.89 4.95 -10.72
C PHE A 45 -9.48 6.23 -9.97
N ASP A 46 -8.73 6.09 -8.88
CA ASP A 46 -8.27 7.22 -8.08
C ASP A 46 -6.97 7.80 -8.65
N ARG A 47 -7.08 9.03 -9.15
CA ARG A 47 -5.95 9.79 -9.70
C ARG A 47 -4.87 10.09 -8.66
N SER A 48 -5.27 10.37 -7.43
CA SER A 48 -4.36 10.70 -6.34
C SER A 48 -3.55 9.48 -5.95
N LEU A 49 -4.19 8.31 -5.86
CA LEU A 49 -3.49 7.06 -5.62
C LEU A 49 -2.47 6.76 -6.72
N ALA A 50 -2.89 6.84 -8.00
CA ALA A 50 -1.98 6.60 -9.12
C ALA A 50 -0.77 7.55 -9.12
N ALA A 51 -1.00 8.84 -8.86
CA ALA A 51 0.06 9.84 -8.78
C ALA A 51 1.01 9.59 -7.61
N ASN A 52 0.47 9.41 -6.40
CA ASN A 52 1.28 9.24 -5.19
C ASN A 52 2.06 7.92 -5.21
N ALA A 53 1.44 6.83 -5.68
CA ALA A 53 2.11 5.53 -5.77
C ALA A 53 3.25 5.55 -6.81
N THR A 54 3.06 6.28 -7.91
CA THR A 54 4.12 6.52 -8.90
C THR A 54 5.26 7.34 -8.30
N ALA A 55 4.96 8.41 -7.57
CA ALA A 55 5.96 9.25 -6.93
C ALA A 55 6.79 8.50 -5.88
N LEU A 56 6.18 7.55 -5.17
CA LEU A 56 6.86 6.66 -4.21
C LEU A 56 7.47 5.41 -4.85
N VAL A 57 7.41 5.25 -6.18
CA VAL A 57 7.97 4.11 -6.94
C VAL A 57 7.47 2.77 -6.37
N MET A 58 6.18 2.73 -6.02
CA MET A 58 5.56 1.55 -5.44
C MET A 58 5.45 0.41 -6.46
N ARG A 59 5.43 -0.82 -5.94
CA ARG A 59 5.22 -2.03 -6.73
C ARG A 59 4.00 -2.82 -6.21
N PRO A 60 3.22 -3.45 -7.09
CA PRO A 60 3.29 -3.35 -8.56
C PRO A 60 2.96 -1.93 -9.08
N PRO A 61 3.30 -1.57 -10.34
CA PRO A 61 3.01 -0.24 -10.87
C PRO A 61 1.50 0.03 -10.84
N VAL A 62 1.13 1.24 -10.46
CA VAL A 62 -0.27 1.69 -10.38
C VAL A 62 -0.67 2.39 -11.67
N GLU A 63 -1.73 1.90 -12.32
CA GLU A 63 -2.28 2.48 -13.55
C GLU A 63 -3.67 3.08 -13.28
N LEU A 64 -3.90 4.28 -13.80
CA LEU A 64 -5.21 4.93 -13.77
C LEU A 64 -6.07 4.42 -14.94
N LEU A 65 -7.29 3.97 -14.65
CA LEU A 65 -8.30 3.62 -15.66
C LEU A 65 -9.17 4.82 -16.06
#